data_AF-A0A938TRK6-F1
#
_entry.id   AF-A0A938TRK6-F1
#
_cell.length_a   1.000
_cell.length_b   1.000
_cell.length_c   1.000
_cell.angle_alpha   90.00
_cell.angle_beta   90.00
_cell.angle_gamma   90.00
#
_symmetry.space_group_name_H-M   'P 1'
#
loop_
_entity.id
_entity.type
_entity.pdbx_description
1 polymer ?
#
loop_
_entity_poly.entity_id
_entity_poly.type
_entity_poly.pdbx_seq_one_letter_code
_entity_poly.pdbx_strand_id
1 'polypeptide(L)'
;MAAARSAVAAAVVAGALTAPGVGYAEDTPCRRHIDEQLALWSVVPPALPRPSTDGVKTRYWPTHAIGTWVVEAVEERDASLTRVGPDTISVVRWSGSCQSTATTHDRVHAAGSRFTDADLQALLRESRRGAIYVWSPHMPLSVDGVATLQEAARLAELDVTVVLHSAADRDFARRTATARGWPVTTLRIADSVELQFRDALVHAPTALLYSAGRLIGTAFPGYHTAPEYLTRFDRLDPR
;
A
#
# COMPACT_ATOMS: atom_id res chain seq x y z
N MET A 1 -22.30 -55.03 41.04
CA MET A 1 -20.92 -54.96 40.47
C MET A 1 -20.84 -53.71 39.62
N ALA A 2 -20.15 -52.68 40.12
CA ALA A 2 -19.97 -51.40 39.43
C ALA A 2 -18.67 -51.43 38.62
N ALA A 3 -18.72 -51.04 37.35
CA ALA A 3 -17.54 -50.84 36.52
C ALA A 3 -17.34 -49.33 36.31
N ALA A 4 -16.25 -48.81 36.86
CA ALA A 4 -15.84 -47.41 36.77
C ALA A 4 -15.31 -47.09 35.37
N ARG A 5 -15.75 -45.95 34.80
CA ARG A 5 -15.16 -45.34 33.61
C ARG A 5 -14.13 -44.30 34.05
N SER A 6 -12.86 -44.54 33.75
CA SER A 6 -11.78 -43.55 33.86
C SER A 6 -11.70 -42.74 32.57
N ALA A 7 -11.81 -41.42 32.67
CA ALA A 7 -11.54 -40.48 31.60
C ALA A 7 -10.12 -39.91 31.78
N VAL A 8 -9.27 -40.06 30.76
CA VAL A 8 -7.95 -39.43 30.71
C VAL A 8 -8.09 -38.10 29.97
N ALA A 9 -7.85 -36.99 30.68
CA ALA A 9 -7.77 -35.66 30.09
C ALA A 9 -6.38 -35.46 29.46
N ALA A 10 -6.31 -35.25 28.15
CA ALA A 10 -5.10 -34.85 27.46
C ALA A 10 -4.92 -33.33 27.61
N ALA A 11 -3.85 -32.91 28.29
CA ALA A 11 -3.43 -31.52 28.34
C ALA A 11 -2.75 -31.14 27.02
N VAL A 12 -3.38 -30.25 26.24
CA VAL A 12 -2.75 -29.62 25.08
C VAL A 12 -1.91 -28.45 25.60
N VAL A 13 -0.59 -28.64 25.60
CA VAL A 13 0.37 -27.55 25.85
C VAL A 13 0.45 -26.72 24.57
N ALA A 14 -0.14 -25.52 24.60
CA ALA A 14 0.05 -24.51 23.58
C ALA A 14 1.47 -23.93 23.71
N GLY A 15 2.40 -24.45 22.91
CA GLY A 15 3.72 -23.85 22.74
C GLY A 15 3.60 -22.54 21.97
N ALA A 16 3.88 -21.41 22.63
CA ALA A 16 4.04 -20.13 21.96
C ALA A 16 5.29 -20.19 21.07
N LEU A 17 5.08 -20.34 19.77
CA LEU A 17 6.13 -20.17 18.76
C LEU A 17 6.49 -18.68 18.69
N THR A 18 7.57 -18.30 19.36
CA THR A 18 8.24 -17.02 19.10
C THR A 18 8.80 -17.07 17.69
N ALA A 19 8.24 -16.26 16.79
CA ALA A 19 8.81 -16.08 15.46
C ALA A 19 10.27 -15.60 15.60
N PRO A 20 11.22 -16.12 14.80
CA PRO A 20 12.60 -15.66 14.81
C PRO A 20 12.61 -14.15 14.52
N GLY A 21 13.11 -13.37 15.48
CA GLY A 21 13.25 -11.94 15.33
C GLY A 21 14.12 -11.64 14.12
N VAL A 22 13.58 -10.91 13.15
CA VAL A 22 14.38 -10.30 12.08
C VAL A 22 15.24 -9.25 12.77
N GLY A 23 16.43 -9.65 13.21
CA GLY A 23 17.35 -8.80 13.96
C GLY A 23 17.92 -7.71 13.06
N TYR A 24 17.25 -6.56 13.01
CA TYR A 24 17.87 -5.32 12.57
C TYR A 24 18.85 -4.88 13.67
N ALA A 25 20.08 -4.50 13.29
CA ALA A 25 21.07 -4.02 14.26
C ALA A 25 20.46 -2.94 15.17
N GLU A 26 20.85 -2.92 16.45
CA GLU A 26 20.37 -1.96 17.45
C GLU A 26 20.86 -0.54 17.09
N ASP A 27 20.10 0.12 16.23
CA ASP A 27 20.39 1.47 15.75
C ASP A 27 19.94 2.56 16.75
N THR A 28 19.33 2.18 17.89
CA THR A 28 18.77 3.10 18.89
C THR A 28 18.58 2.40 20.25
N PRO A 29 18.80 3.10 21.39
CA PRO A 29 18.51 2.55 22.73
C PRO A 29 17.04 2.19 22.94
N CYS A 30 16.13 2.70 22.10
CA CYS A 30 14.69 2.49 22.24
C CYS A 30 14.14 1.31 21.42
N ARG A 31 15.03 0.44 20.88
CA ARG A 31 14.64 -0.65 19.97
C ARG A 31 13.52 -1.53 20.52
N ARG A 32 13.61 -1.97 21.78
CA ARG A 32 12.57 -2.81 22.42
C ARG A 32 11.18 -2.16 22.36
N HIS A 33 11.09 -0.86 22.65
CA HIS A 33 9.81 -0.14 22.63
C HIS A 33 9.25 0.01 21.22
N ILE A 34 10.13 0.21 20.24
CA ILE A 34 9.76 0.26 18.82
C ILE A 34 9.19 -1.09 18.39
N ASP A 35 9.87 -2.20 18.73
CA ASP A 35 9.43 -3.56 18.37
C ASP A 35 8.08 -3.92 19.02
N GLU A 36 7.89 -3.57 20.30
CA GLU A 36 6.60 -3.72 20.99
C GLU A 36 5.49 -2.94 20.29
N GLN A 37 5.76 -1.70 19.87
CA GLN A 37 4.78 -0.86 19.19
C GLN A 37 4.49 -1.34 17.75
N LEU A 38 5.50 -1.82 17.02
CA LEU A 38 5.35 -2.44 15.71
C LEU A 38 4.48 -3.70 15.78
N ALA A 39 4.71 -4.56 16.78
CA ALA A 39 3.90 -5.74 17.04
C ALA A 39 2.45 -5.36 17.38
N LEU A 40 2.25 -4.35 18.23
CA LEU A 40 0.91 -3.83 18.56
C LEU A 40 0.18 -3.30 17.32
N TRP A 41 0.90 -2.69 16.37
CA TRP A 41 0.35 -2.23 15.09
C TRP A 41 0.26 -3.29 14.00
N SER A 42 0.54 -4.56 14.32
CA SER A 42 0.36 -5.71 13.42
C SER A 42 1.08 -5.55 12.08
N VAL A 43 2.33 -5.05 12.12
CA VAL A 43 3.16 -4.94 10.93
C VAL A 43 3.54 -6.31 10.38
N VAL A 44 3.74 -6.37 9.06
CA VAL A 44 4.11 -7.59 8.32
C VAL A 44 5.53 -7.41 7.78
N PRO A 45 6.50 -8.21 8.24
CA PRO A 45 7.85 -8.22 7.66
C PRO A 45 7.89 -8.78 6.23
N PRO A 46 8.91 -8.45 5.42
CA PRO A 46 9.97 -7.49 5.72
C PRO A 46 9.53 -6.04 5.53
N ALA A 47 10.19 -5.11 6.22
CA ALA A 47 10.07 -3.70 5.88
C ALA A 47 10.63 -3.42 4.48
N LEU A 48 10.00 -2.48 3.77
CA LEU A 48 10.51 -1.96 2.51
C LEU A 48 11.54 -0.86 2.82
N PRO A 49 12.80 -1.02 2.38
CA PRO A 49 13.80 0.03 2.54
C PRO A 49 13.49 1.21 1.61
N ARG A 50 13.75 2.42 2.09
CA ARG A 50 13.82 3.62 1.24
C ARG A 50 15.20 4.25 1.33
N PRO A 51 15.74 4.80 0.22
CA PRO A 51 16.92 5.64 0.30
C PRO A 51 16.63 6.82 1.23
N SER A 52 17.48 7.02 2.25
CA SER A 52 17.52 8.26 3.02
C SER A 52 18.68 9.11 2.53
N THR A 53 18.45 10.42 2.46
CA THR A 53 19.45 11.41 2.05
C THR A 53 19.93 12.28 3.21
N ASP A 54 19.34 12.13 4.40
CA ASP A 54 19.48 13.02 5.55
C ASP A 54 20.09 12.33 6.79
N GLY A 55 20.53 11.08 6.65
CA GLY A 55 21.07 10.29 7.77
C GLY A 55 20.00 9.64 8.65
N VAL A 56 18.71 9.93 8.41
CA VAL A 56 17.59 9.31 9.11
C VAL A 56 17.27 7.95 8.49
N LYS A 57 17.46 6.86 9.24
CA LYS A 57 17.11 5.52 8.75
C LYS A 57 15.59 5.38 8.72
N THR A 58 15.00 5.32 7.52
CA THR A 58 13.56 5.17 7.35
C THR A 58 13.19 3.80 6.80
N ARG A 59 12.20 3.14 7.40
CA ARG A 59 11.67 1.83 6.98
C ARG A 59 10.16 1.89 6.88
N TYR A 60 9.60 1.24 5.85
CA TYR A 60 8.17 1.27 5.57
C TYR A 60 7.62 -0.13 5.78
N TRP A 61 6.69 -0.25 6.71
CA TRP A 61 6.14 -1.52 7.16
C TRP A 61 4.70 -1.65 6.67
N PRO A 62 4.38 -2.65 5.81
CA PRO A 62 2.99 -2.99 5.55
C PRO A 62 2.36 -3.56 6.83
N THR A 63 1.04 -3.55 6.90
CA THR A 63 0.29 -4.28 7.94
C THR A 63 -0.57 -5.36 7.30
N HIS A 64 -1.23 -6.17 8.12
CA HIS A 64 -2.24 -7.12 7.62
C HIS A 64 -3.47 -6.44 7.00
N ALA A 65 -3.68 -5.14 7.27
CA ALA A 65 -4.78 -4.37 6.72
C ALA A 65 -4.33 -3.55 5.50
N ILE A 66 -4.97 -3.77 4.35
CA ILE A 66 -4.80 -2.94 3.15
C ILE A 66 -5.13 -1.49 3.49
N GLY A 67 -4.24 -0.56 3.08
CA GLY A 67 -4.41 0.86 3.35
C GLY A 67 -3.94 1.28 4.74
N THR A 68 -3.24 0.41 5.47
CA THR A 68 -2.56 0.77 6.72
C THR A 68 -1.09 0.41 6.64
N TRP A 69 -0.25 1.41 6.85
CA TRP A 69 1.21 1.30 6.82
C TRP A 69 1.81 1.96 8.05
N VAL A 70 3.00 1.51 8.45
CA VAL A 70 3.79 2.13 9.51
C VAL A 70 5.13 2.60 8.94
N VAL A 71 5.46 3.86 9.13
CA VAL A 71 6.78 4.41 8.83
C VAL A 71 7.58 4.44 10.11
N GLU A 72 8.70 3.73 10.14
CA GLU A 72 9.72 3.83 11.18
C GLU A 72 10.79 4.81 10.73
N ALA A 73 11.10 5.79 11.56
CA ALA A 73 12.23 6.70 11.37
C ALA A 73 13.12 6.66 12.62
N VAL A 74 14.40 6.36 12.45
CA VAL A 74 15.38 6.26 13.52
C VAL A 74 16.54 7.21 13.25
N GLU A 75 16.83 8.04 14.24
CA GLU A 75 17.98 8.93 14.34
C GLU A 75 18.93 8.42 15.44
N GLU A 76 20.09 9.06 15.63
CA GLU A 76 21.10 8.59 16.60
C GLU A 76 20.56 8.43 18.03
N ARG A 77 19.64 9.30 18.44
CA ARG A 77 19.10 9.32 19.81
C ARG A 77 17.59 9.23 19.86
N ASP A 78 16.91 9.67 18.81
CA ASP A 78 15.46 9.74 18.79
C ASP A 78 14.89 8.75 17.78
N ALA A 79 13.65 8.34 17.99
CA ALA A 79 12.94 7.46 17.08
C ALA A 79 11.48 7.83 16.98
N SER A 80 10.86 7.52 15.85
CA SER A 80 9.42 7.65 15.69
C SER A 80 8.82 6.53 14.85
N LEU A 81 7.58 6.18 15.19
CA LEU A 81 6.72 5.36 14.37
C LEU A 81 5.49 6.16 13.98
N THR A 82 5.19 6.21 12.68
CA THR A 82 3.99 6.85 12.14
C THR A 82 3.10 5.81 11.49
N ARG A 83 1.97 5.48 12.11
CA ARG A 83 0.92 4.66 11.51
C ARG A 83 0.00 5.52 10.68
N VAL A 84 0.01 5.29 9.37
CA VAL A 84 -0.88 5.94 8.39
C VAL A 84 -1.98 4.96 8.05
N GLY A 85 -3.22 5.31 8.39
CA GLY A 85 -4.42 4.55 8.01
C GLY A 85 -5.34 5.35 7.09
N PRO A 86 -6.49 4.78 6.69
CA PRO A 86 -7.40 5.41 5.74
C PRO A 86 -7.89 6.78 6.19
N ASP A 87 -8.20 6.96 7.48
CA ASP A 87 -8.83 8.18 8.00
C ASP A 87 -7.98 8.91 9.05
N THR A 88 -6.95 8.27 9.59
CA THR A 88 -6.16 8.81 10.72
C THR A 88 -4.68 8.54 10.57
N ILE A 89 -3.88 9.44 11.11
CA ILE A 89 -2.43 9.28 11.27
C ILE A 89 -2.13 9.30 12.77
N SER A 90 -1.45 8.26 13.26
CA SER A 90 -0.97 8.17 14.63
C SER A 90 0.55 8.16 14.67
N VAL A 91 1.14 8.98 15.53
CA VAL A 91 2.58 9.12 15.66
C VAL A 91 2.97 8.80 17.10
N VAL A 92 3.96 7.92 17.28
CA VAL A 92 4.64 7.71 18.55
C VAL A 92 6.09 8.15 18.37
N ARG A 93 6.59 9.01 19.28
CA ARG A 93 7.98 9.46 19.30
C ARG A 93 8.62 9.07 20.61
N TRP A 94 9.86 8.59 20.56
CA TRP A 94 10.70 8.31 21.71
C TRP A 94 11.92 9.23 21.70
N SER A 95 12.22 9.80 22.86
CA SER A 95 13.48 10.49 23.11
C SER A 95 14.63 9.50 23.31
N GLY A 96 15.87 9.99 23.39
CA GLY A 96 17.04 9.17 23.80
C GLY A 96 16.97 8.53 25.20
N SER A 97 16.03 8.95 26.06
CA SER A 97 15.71 8.28 27.32
C SER A 97 14.55 7.27 27.21
N CYS A 98 14.08 7.03 25.99
CA CYS A 98 12.94 6.17 25.64
C CYS A 98 11.62 6.55 26.30
N GLN A 99 11.46 7.83 26.66
CA GLN A 99 10.18 8.38 27.05
C GLN A 99 9.36 8.65 25.79
N SER A 100 8.13 8.14 25.76
CA SER A 100 7.27 8.24 24.58
C SER A 100 6.26 9.37 24.67
N THR A 101 6.00 10.02 23.54
CA THR A 101 4.82 10.86 23.32
C THR A 101 4.02 10.30 22.15
N ALA A 102 2.70 10.34 22.24
CA ALA A 102 1.81 9.82 21.20
C ALA A 102 0.77 10.88 20.81
N THR A 103 0.54 11.03 19.51
CA THR A 103 -0.50 11.90 18.97
C THR A 103 -1.26 11.21 17.85
N THR A 104 -2.52 11.54 17.69
CA THR A 104 -3.37 11.09 16.57
C THR A 104 -4.08 12.29 15.99
N HIS A 105 -4.16 12.35 14.67
CA HIS A 105 -4.91 13.36 13.94
C HIS A 105 -5.58 12.75 12.72
N ASP A 106 -6.62 13.42 12.23
CA ASP A 106 -7.32 13.00 11.02
C ASP A 106 -6.43 13.16 9.80
N ARG A 107 -6.55 12.24 8.85
CA ARG A 107 -5.88 12.32 7.56
C ARG A 107 -6.59 13.37 6.72
N VAL A 108 -5.80 14.25 6.11
CA VAL A 108 -6.34 15.20 5.14
C VAL A 108 -6.69 14.45 3.85
N HIS A 109 -7.93 14.64 3.39
CA HIS A 109 -8.45 14.02 2.19
C HIS A 109 -8.60 15.03 1.06
N ALA A 110 -8.43 14.55 -0.17
CA ALA A 110 -8.76 15.35 -1.35
C ALA A 110 -10.27 15.62 -1.41
N ALA A 111 -10.66 16.87 -1.69
CA ALA A 111 -12.06 17.22 -1.85
C ALA A 111 -12.68 16.52 -3.09
N GLY A 112 -13.91 16.02 -2.99
CA GLY A 112 -14.68 15.47 -4.10
C GLY A 112 -14.67 13.94 -4.23
N SER A 113 -14.88 13.42 -5.44
CA SER A 113 -14.95 11.96 -5.69
C SER A 113 -13.56 11.33 -5.67
N ARG A 114 -13.42 10.23 -4.94
CA ARG A 114 -12.14 9.60 -4.60
C ARG A 114 -12.16 8.11 -4.91
N PHE A 115 -10.95 7.57 -5.10
CA PHE A 115 -10.66 6.14 -5.07
C PHE A 115 -9.84 5.88 -3.79
N THR A 116 -10.51 5.32 -2.78
CA THR A 116 -10.01 5.11 -1.42
C THR A 116 -9.51 3.68 -1.20
N ASP A 117 -8.95 3.38 -0.03
CA ASP A 117 -8.59 2.00 0.32
C ASP A 117 -9.81 1.06 0.41
N ALA A 118 -10.99 1.57 0.75
CA ALA A 118 -12.23 0.78 0.72
C ALA A 118 -12.61 0.38 -0.71
N ASP A 119 -12.43 1.30 -1.67
CA ASP A 119 -12.65 1.04 -3.09
C ASP A 119 -11.64 0.04 -3.64
N LEU A 120 -10.37 0.18 -3.23
CA LEU A 120 -9.32 -0.77 -3.58
C LEU A 120 -9.64 -2.17 -3.05
N GLN A 121 -10.07 -2.28 -1.80
CA GLN A 121 -10.48 -3.57 -1.23
C GLN A 121 -11.68 -4.18 -1.97
N ALA A 122 -12.66 -3.36 -2.37
CA ALA A 122 -13.78 -3.82 -3.19
C ALA A 122 -13.30 -4.33 -4.56
N LEU A 123 -12.47 -3.54 -5.26
CA LEU A 123 -11.86 -3.91 -6.53
C LEU A 123 -11.12 -5.26 -6.44
N LEU A 124 -10.29 -5.44 -5.40
CA LEU A 124 -9.53 -6.67 -5.21
C LEU A 124 -10.42 -7.89 -4.91
N ARG A 125 -11.56 -7.71 -4.25
CA ARG A 125 -12.51 -8.80 -3.98
C ARG A 125 -13.35 -9.18 -5.20
N GLU A 126 -13.73 -8.18 -5.99
CA GLU A 126 -14.70 -8.33 -7.09
C GLU A 126 -14.02 -8.75 -8.40
N SER A 127 -12.82 -8.23 -8.68
CA SER A 127 -12.09 -8.51 -9.92
C SER A 127 -11.08 -9.63 -9.74
N ARG A 128 -11.06 -10.56 -10.71
CA ARG A 128 -10.11 -11.69 -10.71
C ARG A 128 -8.68 -11.22 -10.89
N ARG A 129 -8.44 -10.34 -11.87
CA ARG A 129 -7.14 -9.79 -12.23
C ARG A 129 -7.28 -8.52 -13.05
N GLY A 130 -6.33 -7.60 -12.92
CA GLY A 130 -6.38 -6.35 -13.67
C GLY A 130 -5.21 -5.41 -13.39
N ALA A 131 -5.37 -4.19 -13.89
CA ALA A 131 -4.44 -3.08 -13.71
C ALA A 131 -5.16 -1.84 -13.15
N ILE A 132 -4.50 -1.16 -12.23
CA ILE A 132 -4.84 0.20 -11.78
C ILE A 132 -3.88 1.15 -12.49
N TYR A 133 -4.42 2.21 -13.10
CA TYR A 133 -3.65 3.21 -13.83
C TYR A 133 -3.86 4.59 -13.22
N VAL A 134 -2.78 5.18 -12.71
CA VAL A 134 -2.77 6.54 -12.19
C VAL A 134 -2.36 7.48 -13.32
N TRP A 135 -3.23 8.41 -13.68
CA TRP A 135 -2.98 9.37 -14.77
C TRP A 135 -2.98 10.81 -14.30
N SER A 136 -2.29 11.69 -15.05
CA SER A 136 -2.28 13.14 -14.84
C SER A 136 -2.52 13.87 -16.17
N PRO A 137 -3.40 14.90 -16.21
CA PRO A 137 -3.68 15.66 -17.43
C PRO A 137 -2.51 16.55 -17.87
N HIS A 138 -1.60 16.88 -16.95
CA HIS A 138 -0.42 17.71 -17.21
C HIS A 138 0.72 16.94 -17.91
N MET A 139 0.55 15.64 -18.13
CA MET A 139 1.56 14.77 -18.72
C MET A 139 0.94 14.11 -19.97
N PRO A 140 1.21 14.61 -21.19
CA PRO A 140 0.55 14.13 -22.40
C PRO A 140 0.63 12.61 -22.59
N LEU A 141 1.80 12.01 -22.34
CA LEU A 141 1.99 10.56 -22.39
C LEU A 141 1.16 9.81 -21.34
N SER A 142 0.82 10.44 -20.22
CA SER A 142 -0.11 9.88 -19.25
C SER A 142 -1.55 9.82 -19.76
N VAL A 143 -1.94 10.76 -20.62
CA VAL A 143 -3.27 10.78 -21.23
C VAL A 143 -3.34 9.71 -22.32
N ASP A 144 -2.35 9.67 -23.21
CA ASP A 144 -2.32 8.70 -24.31
C ASP A 144 -2.14 7.26 -23.81
N GLY A 145 -1.41 7.08 -22.72
CA GLY A 145 -1.19 5.76 -22.11
C GLY A 145 -2.44 5.08 -21.57
N VAL A 146 -3.55 5.80 -21.33
CA VAL A 146 -4.83 5.19 -20.95
C VAL A 146 -5.33 4.25 -22.05
N ALA A 147 -5.37 4.73 -23.31
CA ALA A 147 -5.84 3.93 -24.44
C ALA A 147 -4.89 2.76 -24.72
N THR A 148 -3.58 2.99 -24.62
CA THR A 148 -2.56 1.95 -24.81
C THR A 148 -2.68 0.83 -23.77
N LEU A 149 -2.89 1.18 -22.49
CA LEU A 149 -3.11 0.18 -21.44
C LEU A 149 -4.41 -0.58 -21.65
N GLN A 150 -5.50 0.11 -21.99
CA GLN A 150 -6.80 -0.51 -22.23
C GLN A 150 -6.75 -1.52 -23.37
N GLU A 151 -6.04 -1.20 -24.46
CA GLU A 151 -5.87 -2.14 -25.56
C GLU A 151 -5.06 -3.37 -25.16
N ALA A 152 -3.94 -3.19 -24.45
CA ALA A 152 -3.15 -4.30 -23.95
C ALA A 152 -3.96 -5.17 -22.96
N ALA A 153 -4.73 -4.54 -22.07
CA ALA A 153 -5.56 -5.23 -21.09
C ALA A 153 -6.69 -6.02 -21.75
N ARG A 154 -7.30 -5.49 -22.82
CA ARG A 154 -8.30 -6.20 -23.62
C ARG A 154 -7.72 -7.46 -24.24
N LEU A 155 -6.50 -7.40 -24.79
CA LEU A 155 -5.81 -8.56 -25.35
C LEU A 155 -5.46 -9.62 -24.30
N ALA A 156 -5.20 -9.18 -23.06
CA ALA A 156 -4.86 -10.06 -21.94
C ALA A 156 -6.05 -10.45 -21.06
N GLU A 157 -7.28 -10.04 -21.43
CA GLU A 157 -8.50 -10.24 -20.63
C GLU A 157 -8.32 -9.79 -19.17
N LEU A 158 -7.91 -8.53 -19.00
CA LEU A 158 -7.69 -7.85 -17.73
C LEU A 158 -8.66 -6.70 -17.53
N ASP A 159 -9.13 -6.53 -16.30
CA ASP A 159 -9.87 -5.32 -15.90
C ASP A 159 -8.93 -4.11 -15.80
N VAL A 160 -9.43 -2.93 -16.14
CA VAL A 160 -8.68 -1.67 -16.00
C VAL A 160 -9.44 -0.68 -15.15
N THR A 161 -8.81 -0.23 -14.06
CA THR A 161 -9.30 0.86 -13.23
C THR A 161 -8.41 2.08 -13.42
N VAL A 162 -8.94 3.15 -14.00
CA VAL A 162 -8.22 4.40 -14.23
C VAL A 162 -8.58 5.40 -13.13
N VAL A 163 -7.58 6.00 -12.48
CA VAL A 163 -7.75 6.97 -11.39
C VAL A 163 -6.88 8.21 -11.61
N LEU A 164 -7.37 9.35 -11.19
CA LEU A 164 -6.69 10.63 -11.33
C LEU A 164 -5.63 10.81 -10.24
N HIS A 165 -4.43 11.22 -10.61
CA HIS A 165 -3.35 11.53 -9.67
C HIS A 165 -3.78 12.62 -8.67
N SER A 166 -3.42 12.46 -7.39
CA SER A 166 -3.88 13.34 -6.29
C SER A 166 -3.48 14.81 -6.45
N ALA A 167 -2.34 15.07 -7.06
CA ALA A 167 -1.84 16.41 -7.35
C ALA A 167 -2.32 17.03 -8.69
N ALA A 168 -3.22 16.38 -9.43
CA ALA A 168 -3.66 16.87 -10.74
C ALA A 168 -4.61 18.09 -10.65
N ASP A 169 -4.52 19.00 -11.63
CA ASP A 169 -5.55 20.03 -11.83
C ASP A 169 -6.84 19.36 -12.30
N ARG A 170 -7.89 19.53 -11.49
CA ARG A 170 -9.16 18.83 -11.66
C ARG A 170 -9.99 19.38 -12.81
N ASP A 171 -9.93 20.68 -13.04
CA ASP A 171 -10.67 21.31 -14.13
C ASP A 171 -10.03 20.96 -15.46
N PHE A 172 -8.70 20.93 -15.50
CA PHE A 172 -8.00 20.43 -16.68
C PHE A 172 -8.26 18.94 -16.90
N ALA A 173 -8.20 18.11 -15.87
CA ALA A 173 -8.54 16.69 -15.96
C ALA A 173 -9.96 16.47 -16.52
N ARG A 174 -10.94 17.24 -16.04
CA ARG A 174 -12.34 17.17 -16.51
C ARG A 174 -12.45 17.53 -17.99
N ARG A 175 -11.82 18.62 -18.44
CA ARG A 175 -11.82 19.02 -19.85
C ARG A 175 -11.17 17.94 -20.72
N THR A 176 -10.03 17.40 -20.30
CA THR A 176 -9.32 16.33 -21.00
C THR A 176 -10.17 15.06 -21.11
N ALA A 177 -10.75 14.59 -19.99
CA ALA A 177 -11.62 13.41 -19.99
C ALA A 177 -12.86 13.61 -20.89
N THR A 178 -13.47 14.79 -20.85
CA THR A 178 -14.63 15.13 -21.70
C THR A 178 -14.25 15.10 -23.18
N ALA A 179 -13.12 15.73 -23.55
CA ALA A 179 -12.63 15.76 -24.93
C ALA A 179 -12.26 14.37 -25.46
N ARG A 180 -11.85 13.45 -24.57
CA ARG A 180 -11.54 12.05 -24.91
C ARG A 180 -12.74 11.11 -24.80
N GLY A 181 -13.92 11.60 -24.38
CA GLY A 181 -15.12 10.78 -24.18
C GLY A 181 -14.97 9.76 -23.04
N TRP A 182 -14.12 10.02 -22.06
CA TRP A 182 -13.88 9.11 -20.94
C TRP A 182 -14.97 9.20 -19.87
N PRO A 183 -15.28 8.08 -19.18
CA PRO A 183 -16.26 8.08 -18.12
C PRO A 183 -15.80 8.91 -16.92
N VAL A 184 -16.75 9.49 -16.19
CA VAL A 184 -16.50 10.30 -14.98
C VAL A 184 -15.73 9.53 -13.90
N THR A 185 -15.81 8.21 -13.90
CA THR A 185 -15.05 7.35 -12.98
C THR A 185 -13.54 7.49 -13.12
N THR A 186 -13.03 7.91 -14.29
CA THR A 186 -11.60 8.19 -14.49
C THR A 186 -11.11 9.44 -13.74
N LEU A 187 -12.03 10.29 -13.28
CA LEU A 187 -11.76 11.52 -12.53
C LEU A 187 -11.74 11.31 -11.01
N ARG A 188 -11.92 10.07 -10.54
CA ARG A 188 -11.80 9.73 -9.12
C ARG A 188 -10.36 9.95 -8.68
N ILE A 189 -10.16 10.80 -7.68
CA ILE A 189 -8.83 11.12 -7.17
C ILE A 189 -8.27 9.93 -6.41
N ALA A 190 -7.06 9.50 -6.73
CA ALA A 190 -6.36 8.45 -6.00
C ALA A 190 -6.05 8.92 -4.57
N ASP A 191 -6.85 8.45 -3.61
CA ASP A 191 -6.78 8.77 -2.18
C ASP A 191 -6.70 7.50 -1.33
N SER A 192 -5.91 6.54 -1.81
CA SER A 192 -5.61 5.28 -1.15
C SER A 192 -4.20 5.33 -0.56
N VAL A 193 -4.11 5.06 0.75
CA VAL A 193 -2.82 4.92 1.45
C VAL A 193 -2.03 3.78 0.83
N GLU A 194 -2.67 2.66 0.49
CA GLU A 194 -2.01 1.52 -0.14
C GLU A 194 -1.33 1.91 -1.47
N LEU A 195 -2.03 2.67 -2.33
CA LEU A 195 -1.47 3.14 -3.59
C LEU A 195 -0.30 4.10 -3.37
N GLN A 196 -0.41 5.00 -2.39
CA GLN A 196 0.66 5.94 -2.05
C GLN A 196 1.93 5.20 -1.60
N PHE A 197 1.80 4.26 -0.66
CA PHE A 197 2.94 3.54 -0.08
C PHE A 197 3.59 2.54 -1.04
N ARG A 198 2.86 2.14 -2.09
CA ARG A 198 3.37 1.32 -3.21
C ARG A 198 3.91 2.11 -4.39
N ASP A 199 4.20 3.40 -4.20
CA ASP A 199 4.76 4.31 -5.21
C ASP A 199 3.86 4.62 -6.41
N ALA A 200 2.59 4.24 -6.38
CA ALA A 200 1.69 4.51 -7.50
C ALA A 200 1.46 6.02 -7.73
N LEU A 201 1.70 6.84 -6.71
CA LEU A 201 1.48 8.29 -6.71
C LEU A 201 2.79 9.10 -6.70
N VAL A 202 3.95 8.47 -6.84
CA VAL A 202 5.23 9.19 -6.93
C VAL A 202 5.38 9.87 -8.29
N HIS A 203 4.82 9.26 -9.33
CA HIS A 203 4.91 9.75 -10.70
C HIS A 203 3.64 9.37 -11.48
N ALA A 204 3.32 10.14 -12.53
CA ALA A 204 2.30 9.77 -13.51
C ALA A 204 2.91 9.75 -14.93
N PRO A 205 2.47 8.88 -15.84
CA PRO A 205 1.59 7.76 -15.54
C PRO A 205 2.31 6.69 -14.72
N THR A 206 1.52 5.91 -13.98
CA THR A 206 2.00 4.72 -13.29
C THR A 206 0.92 3.65 -13.32
N ALA A 207 1.33 2.39 -13.53
CA ALA A 207 0.44 1.25 -13.47
C ALA A 207 0.82 0.31 -12.31
N LEU A 208 -0.18 -0.32 -11.73
CA LEU A 208 -0.04 -1.35 -10.70
C LEU A 208 -0.94 -2.53 -11.04
N LEU A 209 -0.43 -3.75 -10.94
CA LEU A 209 -1.20 -4.95 -11.26
C LEU A 209 -1.82 -5.56 -10.01
N TYR A 210 -2.91 -6.29 -10.21
CA TYR A 210 -3.53 -7.08 -9.16
C TYR A 210 -4.06 -8.40 -9.71
N SER A 211 -4.08 -9.42 -8.87
CA SER A 211 -4.60 -10.74 -9.17
C SER A 211 -4.91 -11.50 -7.89
N ALA A 212 -5.98 -12.29 -7.87
CA ALA A 212 -6.36 -13.14 -6.74
C ALA A 212 -6.45 -12.39 -5.39
N GLY A 213 -7.13 -11.24 -5.37
CA GLY A 213 -7.35 -10.49 -4.12
C GLY A 213 -6.15 -9.68 -3.61
N ARG A 214 -5.05 -9.60 -4.37
CA ARG A 214 -3.81 -8.92 -3.95
C ARG A 214 -3.21 -8.06 -5.06
N LEU A 215 -2.51 -7.01 -4.65
CA LEU A 215 -1.62 -6.24 -5.51
C LEU A 215 -0.36 -7.06 -5.82
N ILE A 216 0.12 -7.00 -7.05
CA ILE A 216 1.25 -7.78 -7.54
C ILE A 216 2.45 -6.87 -7.79
N GLY A 217 3.56 -7.18 -7.13
CA GLY A 217 4.83 -6.48 -7.30
C GLY A 217 4.78 -5.00 -6.88
N THR A 218 5.66 -4.22 -7.48
CA THR A 218 5.75 -2.77 -7.31
C THR A 218 5.04 -2.05 -8.45
N ALA A 219 4.67 -0.80 -8.21
CA ALA A 219 4.21 0.07 -9.27
C ALA A 219 5.33 0.25 -10.33
N PHE A 220 4.96 0.32 -11.61
CA PHE A 220 5.92 0.59 -12.68
C PHE A 220 5.56 1.93 -13.33
N PRO A 221 6.38 2.97 -13.08
CA PRO A 221 6.12 4.31 -13.57
C PRO A 221 6.43 4.44 -15.06
N GLY A 222 5.96 5.53 -15.65
CA GLY A 222 6.22 5.91 -17.03
C GLY A 222 5.21 5.34 -18.02
N TYR A 223 5.28 5.87 -19.23
CA TYR A 223 4.51 5.36 -20.37
C TYR A 223 5.12 4.06 -20.86
N HIS A 224 4.27 3.11 -21.21
CA HIS A 224 4.66 1.84 -21.82
C HIS A 224 3.80 1.60 -23.07
N THR A 225 4.40 0.97 -24.05
CA THR A 225 3.72 0.45 -25.24
C THR A 225 2.88 -0.79 -24.90
N ALA A 226 1.94 -1.16 -25.76
CA ALA A 226 1.12 -2.36 -25.54
C ALA A 226 1.95 -3.66 -25.39
N PRO A 227 2.99 -3.92 -26.21
CA PRO A 227 3.87 -5.07 -26.00
C PRO A 227 4.56 -5.06 -24.64
N GLU A 228 5.02 -3.91 -24.17
CA GLU A 228 5.67 -3.79 -22.85
C GLU A 228 4.69 -4.00 -21.69
N TYR A 229 3.41 -3.66 -21.85
CA TYR A 229 2.37 -4.02 -20.89
C TYR A 229 2.11 -5.52 -20.89
N LEU A 230 1.99 -6.14 -22.07
CA LEU A 230 1.76 -7.59 -22.19
C LEU A 230 2.88 -8.40 -21.49
N THR A 231 4.15 -8.06 -21.72
CA THR A 231 5.29 -8.68 -21.01
C THR A 231 5.19 -8.55 -19.48
N ARG A 232 4.59 -7.46 -18.97
CA ARG A 232 4.35 -7.30 -17.53
C ARG A 232 3.16 -8.10 -17.04
N PHE A 233 2.10 -8.22 -17.85
CA PHE A 233 0.90 -8.98 -17.52
C PHE A 233 1.18 -10.48 -17.44
N ASP A 234 2.19 -10.99 -18.14
CA ASP A 234 2.65 -12.38 -17.99
C ASP A 234 3.06 -12.72 -16.54
N ARG A 235 3.36 -11.72 -15.71
CA ARG A 235 3.65 -11.90 -14.28
C ARG A 235 2.41 -12.16 -13.42
N LEU A 236 1.21 -11.97 -13.95
CA LEU A 236 -0.05 -12.21 -13.23
C LEU A 236 -0.41 -13.70 -13.13
N ASP A 237 0.27 -14.54 -13.91
CA ASP A 237 -0.03 -15.96 -14.03
C ASP A 237 1.26 -16.75 -14.33
N PRO A 238 2.01 -17.22 -13.31
CA PRO A 238 3.03 -18.22 -13.56
C PRO A 238 2.32 -19.52 -13.93
N ARG A 239 2.11 -19.74 -15.24
CA ARG A 239 1.74 -21.05 -15.77
C ARG A 239 2.78 -22.10 -15.38
#